data_AF-A0A9D8SVV6-F1
#
_entry.id   AF-A0A9D8SVV6-F1
#
_cell.length_a   1.000
_cell.length_b   1.000
_cell.length_c   1.000
_cell.angle_alpha   90.00
_cell.angle_beta   90.00
_cell.angle_gamma   90.00
#
_symmetry.space_group_name_H-M   'P 1'
#
loop_
_entity.id
_entity.type
_entity.pdbx_description
1 polymer ?
#
loop_
_entity_poly.entity_id
_entity_poly.type
_entity_poly.pdbx_seq_one_letter_code
_entity_poly.pdbx_strand_id
1 'polypeptide(L)'
;MKRIISLLFAAMIMATSFGLSAQSLVGKWNSTPGSQKAMLEAIGAQYKETHVTQTFNDDSTYEIYAYLKIDMNIQGLQMSMFVEYIESGTWQYSDGTLTYASNNYDFKNLEISFDDPTLNAFREDVIATMKSGFEQSKGIEISYDVEFINENEARLTTNSEFIPNSYVFTITRIE
;
A
#
# COMPACT_ATOMS: atom_id res chain seq x y z
N MET A 1 9.03 -10.64 -15.42
CA MET A 1 9.57 -9.61 -14.50
C MET A 1 8.64 -8.40 -14.34
N LYS A 2 8.11 -7.77 -15.40
CA LYS A 2 7.20 -6.60 -15.28
C LYS A 2 6.01 -6.80 -14.32
N ARG A 3 5.42 -8.01 -14.27
CA ARG A 3 4.25 -8.33 -13.41
C ARG A 3 4.56 -8.44 -11.92
N ILE A 4 5.77 -8.84 -11.52
CA ILE A 4 6.14 -8.97 -10.09
C ILE A 4 6.34 -7.58 -9.48
N ILE A 5 6.94 -6.67 -10.24
CA ILE A 5 7.08 -5.26 -9.85
C ILE A 5 5.68 -4.63 -9.75
N SER A 6 4.80 -4.81 -10.74
CA SER A 6 3.40 -4.32 -10.67
C SER A 6 2.58 -4.86 -9.47
N LEU A 7 2.87 -6.09 -9.00
CA LEU A 7 2.22 -6.70 -7.83
C LEU A 7 2.80 -6.21 -6.50
N LEU A 8 4.12 -5.99 -6.42
CA LEU A 8 4.75 -5.24 -5.33
C LEU A 8 4.23 -3.81 -5.27
N PHE A 9 4.02 -3.20 -6.43
CA PHE A 9 3.42 -1.88 -6.64
C PHE A 9 2.04 -1.78 -6.04
N ALA A 10 1.17 -2.73 -6.39
CA ALA A 10 -0.18 -2.76 -5.88
C ALA A 10 -0.22 -3.15 -4.39
N ALA A 11 0.76 -3.94 -3.90
CA ALA A 11 0.92 -4.27 -2.49
C ALA A 11 1.37 -3.10 -1.63
N MET A 12 2.22 -2.23 -2.17
CA MET A 12 2.72 -1.04 -1.49
C MET A 12 1.68 0.09 -1.49
N ILE A 13 0.88 0.26 -2.54
CA ILE A 13 -0.11 1.37 -2.67
C ILE A 13 -1.34 1.24 -1.74
N MET A 14 -1.50 0.13 -0.99
CA MET A 14 -2.73 -0.11 -0.22
C MET A 14 -2.65 0.31 1.22
N ALA A 15 -3.10 1.53 1.43
CA ALA A 15 -3.71 1.96 2.66
C ALA A 15 -4.96 2.70 2.23
N THR A 16 -6.09 2.50 2.91
CA THR A 16 -7.17 3.49 3.08
C THR A 16 -8.42 2.84 3.63
N SER A 17 -9.47 3.62 3.90
CA SER A 17 -10.35 3.44 5.04
C SER A 17 -11.77 3.97 4.90
N PHE A 18 -12.72 3.41 5.67
CA PHE A 18 -14.02 3.93 6.21
C PHE A 18 -14.90 4.95 5.40
N GLY A 19 -16.12 5.23 5.87
CA GLY A 19 -17.14 6.21 5.40
C GLY A 19 -18.49 6.39 6.18
N LEU A 20 -18.59 7.35 7.09
CA LEU A 20 -19.83 7.96 7.63
C LEU A 20 -19.77 9.46 7.32
N SER A 21 -20.38 9.88 6.21
CA SER A 21 -20.05 11.13 5.51
C SER A 21 -18.54 11.31 5.27
N ALA A 22 -18.16 12.27 4.43
CA ALA A 22 -16.74 12.65 4.35
C ALA A 22 -16.18 13.00 5.75
N GLN A 23 -16.99 13.46 6.71
CA GLN A 23 -16.50 13.88 8.03
C GLN A 23 -16.02 12.76 8.95
N SER A 24 -16.58 11.55 8.94
CA SER A 24 -16.09 10.50 9.87
C SER A 24 -14.75 9.90 9.45
N LEU A 25 -14.43 10.01 8.16
CA LEU A 25 -13.16 9.58 7.60
C LEU A 25 -12.01 10.42 8.13
N VAL A 26 -12.27 11.71 8.32
CA VAL A 26 -11.32 12.68 8.85
C VAL A 26 -10.76 12.19 10.19
N GLY A 27 -9.44 12.12 10.25
CA GLY A 27 -8.70 11.58 11.38
C GLY A 27 -7.64 10.57 10.96
N LYS A 28 -7.05 9.94 11.97
CA LYS A 28 -5.90 9.05 11.82
C LYS A 28 -6.30 7.58 12.05
N TRP A 29 -5.77 6.69 11.22
CA TRP A 29 -6.15 5.28 11.16
C TRP A 29 -4.93 4.39 10.99
N ASN A 30 -4.98 3.20 11.58
CA ASN A 30 -3.99 2.14 11.40
C ASN A 30 -4.60 0.95 10.66
N SER A 31 -3.83 0.37 9.73
CA SER A 31 -4.17 -0.91 9.13
C SER A 31 -3.77 -2.09 10.00
N THR A 32 -4.58 -3.14 10.03
CA THR A 32 -4.18 -4.41 10.66
C THR A 32 -3.21 -5.18 9.75
N PRO A 33 -2.13 -5.77 10.30
CA PRO A 33 -1.15 -6.54 9.53
C PRO A 33 -1.69 -7.77 8.79
N GLY A 34 -2.84 -8.32 9.22
CA GLY A 34 -3.36 -9.60 8.73
C GLY A 34 -3.74 -9.61 7.26
N SER A 35 -4.36 -8.53 6.77
CA SER A 35 -4.76 -8.38 5.36
C SER A 35 -3.58 -8.16 4.42
N GLN A 36 -2.54 -7.46 4.89
CA GLN A 36 -1.30 -7.24 4.13
C GLN A 36 -0.52 -8.55 3.96
N LYS A 37 -0.47 -9.38 5.00
CA LYS A 37 0.20 -10.68 4.97
C LYS A 37 -0.35 -11.61 3.88
N ALA A 38 -1.67 -11.78 3.80
CA ALA A 38 -2.29 -12.72 2.85
C ALA A 38 -1.98 -12.39 1.39
N MET A 39 -1.95 -11.10 1.06
CA MET A 39 -1.55 -10.63 -0.27
C MET A 39 -0.07 -10.86 -0.55
N LEU A 40 0.81 -10.51 0.40
CA LEU A 40 2.25 -10.67 0.22
C LEU A 40 2.61 -12.16 0.02
N GLU A 41 1.95 -13.05 0.75
CA GLU A 41 2.09 -14.49 0.57
C GLU A 41 1.60 -14.95 -0.81
N ALA A 42 0.55 -14.35 -1.37
CA ALA A 42 0.04 -14.67 -2.70
C ALA A 42 1.05 -14.37 -3.83
N ILE A 43 1.99 -13.43 -3.61
CA ILE A 43 3.06 -13.11 -4.57
C ILE A 43 4.37 -13.82 -4.25
N GLY A 44 4.36 -14.77 -3.31
CA GLY A 44 5.55 -15.51 -2.87
C GLY A 44 6.48 -14.69 -1.98
N ALA A 45 6.02 -13.55 -1.45
CA ALA A 45 6.75 -12.78 -0.46
C ALA A 45 6.45 -13.32 0.94
N GLN A 46 7.50 -13.44 1.75
CA GLN A 46 7.39 -13.65 3.18
C GLN A 46 7.27 -12.30 3.87
N TYR A 47 6.08 -12.07 4.42
CA TYR A 47 5.81 -10.94 5.30
C TYR A 47 6.73 -10.97 6.54
N LYS A 48 7.41 -9.86 6.84
CA LYS A 48 8.14 -9.67 8.10
C LYS A 48 7.44 -8.67 8.99
N GLU A 49 7.25 -7.46 8.46
CA GLU A 49 6.77 -6.33 9.22
C GLU A 49 6.12 -5.33 8.29
N THR A 50 5.01 -4.74 8.72
CA THR A 50 4.45 -3.57 8.07
C THR A 50 3.78 -2.71 9.11
N HIS A 51 3.77 -1.43 8.83
CA HIS A 51 2.97 -0.47 9.55
C HIS A 51 2.43 0.51 8.54
N VAL A 52 1.13 0.75 8.62
CA VAL A 52 0.52 1.78 7.79
C VAL A 52 -0.40 2.62 8.64
N THR A 53 -0.10 3.91 8.65
CA THR A 53 -0.89 4.97 9.24
C THR A 53 -1.48 5.79 8.10
N GLN A 54 -2.77 6.10 8.18
CA GLN A 54 -3.49 6.90 7.19
C GLN A 54 -4.11 8.10 7.92
N THR A 55 -3.99 9.28 7.35
CA THR A 55 -4.58 10.52 7.84
C THR A 55 -5.45 11.11 6.76
N PHE A 56 -6.71 11.35 7.08
CA PHE A 56 -7.66 12.03 6.20
C PHE A 56 -7.95 13.41 6.76
N ASN A 57 -7.83 14.41 5.91
CA ASN A 57 -8.10 15.79 6.25
C ASN A 57 -9.49 16.18 5.75
N ASP A 58 -10.07 17.18 6.40
CA ASP A 58 -11.38 17.74 6.10
C ASP A 58 -11.43 18.47 4.74
N ASP A 59 -10.27 18.91 4.24
CA ASP A 59 -10.09 19.55 2.94
C ASP A 59 -10.00 18.56 1.76
N SER A 60 -10.37 17.30 1.97
CA SER A 60 -10.29 16.22 0.97
C SER A 60 -8.86 15.85 0.55
N THR A 61 -7.85 16.23 1.34
CA THR A 61 -6.49 15.69 1.21
C THR A 61 -6.26 14.52 2.17
N TYR A 62 -5.31 13.67 1.83
CA TYR A 62 -4.88 12.59 2.70
C TYR A 62 -3.35 12.48 2.74
N GLU A 63 -2.86 11.82 3.79
CA GLU A 63 -1.48 11.38 3.93
C GLU A 63 -1.45 9.92 4.40
N ILE A 64 -0.61 9.10 3.79
CA ILE A 64 -0.33 7.73 4.18
C ILE A 64 1.15 7.67 4.55
N TYR A 65 1.44 7.31 5.79
CA TYR A 65 2.77 6.84 6.17
C TYR A 65 2.76 5.32 6.18
N ALA A 66 3.66 4.74 5.40
CA ALA A 66 3.80 3.29 5.34
C ALA A 66 5.27 2.89 5.42
N TYR A 67 5.53 1.80 6.14
CA TYR A 67 6.73 1.03 5.92
C TYR A 67 6.41 -0.46 5.79
N LEU A 68 7.25 -1.15 5.04
CA LEU A 68 7.12 -2.55 4.72
C LEU A 68 8.49 -3.22 4.69
N LYS A 69 8.60 -4.35 5.39
CA LYS A 69 9.72 -5.28 5.34
C LYS A 69 9.23 -6.62 4.83
N ILE A 70 9.82 -7.08 3.74
CA ILE A 70 9.49 -8.36 3.13
C ILE A 70 10.76 -9.07 2.67
N ASP A 71 10.72 -10.39 2.72
CA ASP A 71 11.64 -11.22 1.95
C ASP A 71 10.87 -11.79 0.77
N MET A 72 11.51 -11.92 -0.38
CA MET A 72 10.94 -12.52 -1.57
C MET A 72 11.87 -13.59 -2.09
N ASN A 73 11.28 -14.70 -2.54
CA ASN A 73 11.99 -15.69 -3.33
C ASN A 73 11.51 -15.58 -4.78
N ILE A 74 12.36 -15.04 -5.65
CA ILE A 74 12.07 -14.89 -7.07
C ILE A 74 12.96 -15.87 -7.83
N GLN A 75 12.38 -16.98 -8.29
CA GLN A 75 13.08 -17.98 -9.09
C GLN A 75 14.35 -18.55 -8.41
N GLY A 76 14.34 -18.66 -7.07
CA GLY A 76 15.47 -19.16 -6.29
C GLY A 76 16.38 -18.07 -5.73
N LEU A 77 16.18 -16.81 -6.10
CA LEU A 77 16.91 -15.66 -5.55
C LEU A 77 16.18 -15.11 -4.33
N GLN A 78 16.88 -14.98 -3.19
CA GLN A 78 16.31 -14.32 -2.02
C GLN A 78 16.63 -12.83 -2.05
N MET A 79 15.59 -12.02 -1.96
CA MET A 79 15.69 -10.58 -1.90
C MET A 79 14.96 -10.07 -0.66
N SER A 80 15.66 -9.34 0.20
CA SER A 80 15.04 -8.63 1.32
C SER A 80 14.88 -7.16 0.94
N MET A 81 13.68 -6.63 1.19
CA MET A 81 13.31 -5.27 0.87
C MET A 81 12.75 -4.58 2.10
N PHE A 82 13.26 -3.38 2.37
CA PHE A 82 12.66 -2.43 3.28
C PHE A 82 12.29 -1.17 2.51
N VAL A 83 11.04 -0.76 2.62
CA VAL A 83 10.57 0.50 2.05
C VAL A 83 9.84 1.27 3.14
N GLU A 84 10.10 2.57 3.21
CA GLU A 84 9.43 3.53 4.07
C GLU A 84 9.15 4.77 3.24
N TYR A 85 7.89 5.20 3.19
CA TYR A 85 7.48 6.34 2.39
C TYR A 85 6.29 7.08 3.01
N ILE A 86 6.14 8.32 2.57
CA ILE A 86 4.92 9.11 2.76
C ILE A 86 4.27 9.29 1.41
N GLU A 87 3.00 8.95 1.30
CA GLU A 87 2.17 9.23 0.15
C GLU A 87 1.15 10.30 0.52
N SER A 88 0.86 11.20 -0.41
CA SER A 88 -0.19 12.18 -0.22
C SER A 88 -0.94 12.46 -1.51
N GLY A 89 -2.19 12.86 -1.35
CA GLY A 89 -3.09 13.03 -2.48
C GLY A 89 -4.45 13.57 -2.07
N THR A 90 -5.42 13.35 -2.95
CA THR A 90 -6.83 13.70 -2.72
C THR A 90 -7.67 12.46 -2.56
N TRP A 91 -8.73 12.57 -1.77
CA TRP A 91 -9.69 11.50 -1.58
C TRP A 91 -11.12 12.01 -1.74
N GLN A 92 -12.02 11.11 -2.12
CA GLN A 92 -13.45 11.37 -2.19
C GLN A 92 -14.22 10.14 -1.70
N TYR A 93 -15.33 10.36 -1.01
CA TYR A 93 -16.28 9.31 -0.64
C TYR A 93 -17.66 9.61 -1.20
N SER A 94 -18.21 8.71 -2.02
CA SER A 94 -19.55 8.80 -2.59
C SER A 94 -20.18 7.42 -2.65
N ASP A 95 -21.43 7.30 -2.20
CA ASP A 95 -22.26 6.09 -2.38
C ASP A 95 -21.58 4.78 -1.91
N GLY A 96 -20.88 4.80 -0.77
CA GLY A 96 -20.18 3.62 -0.25
C GLY A 96 -18.84 3.32 -0.92
N THR A 97 -18.46 4.12 -1.92
CA THR A 97 -17.20 4.00 -2.65
C THR A 97 -16.24 5.09 -2.22
N LEU A 98 -15.00 4.69 -1.97
CA LEU A 98 -13.92 5.54 -1.56
C LEU A 98 -12.86 5.58 -2.65
N THR A 99 -12.55 6.76 -3.16
CA THR A 99 -11.62 6.97 -4.28
C THR A 99 -10.42 7.79 -3.86
N TYR A 100 -9.24 7.35 -4.26
CA TYR A 100 -7.95 8.01 -4.04
C TYR A 100 -7.32 8.43 -5.33
N ALA A 101 -6.71 9.61 -5.34
CA ALA A 101 -5.74 10.01 -6.35
C ALA A 101 -4.44 10.42 -5.66
N SER A 102 -3.41 9.61 -5.82
CA SER A 102 -2.08 9.84 -5.24
C SER A 102 -1.34 10.88 -6.06
N ASN A 103 -0.85 11.94 -5.41
CA ASN A 103 -0.15 13.03 -6.11
C ASN A 103 1.35 13.03 -5.81
N ASN A 104 1.76 12.49 -4.66
CA ASN A 104 3.13 12.52 -4.21
C ASN A 104 3.53 11.21 -3.50
N TYR A 105 4.79 10.82 -3.71
CA TYR A 105 5.46 9.76 -2.95
C TYR A 105 6.82 10.31 -2.50
N ASP A 106 7.06 10.30 -1.20
CA ASP A 106 8.29 10.74 -0.55
C ASP A 106 8.94 9.55 0.15
N PHE A 107 9.91 8.92 -0.54
CA PHE A 107 10.66 7.79 0.00
C PHE A 107 11.61 8.25 1.10
N LYS A 108 11.29 7.87 2.33
CA LYS A 108 12.18 8.06 3.49
C LYS A 108 13.30 7.04 3.50
N ASN A 109 12.95 5.79 3.19
CA ASN A 109 13.94 4.73 3.03
C ASN A 109 13.52 3.73 1.94
N LEU A 110 14.49 3.23 1.20
CA LEU A 110 14.31 2.14 0.25
C LEU A 110 15.63 1.34 0.19
N GLU A 111 15.63 0.19 0.85
CA GLU A 111 16.74 -0.73 0.92
C GLU A 111 16.36 -2.03 0.26
N ILE A 112 17.26 -2.54 -0.57
CA ILE A 112 17.15 -3.84 -1.22
C ILE A 112 18.46 -4.56 -0.97
N SER A 113 18.38 -5.80 -0.54
CA SER A 113 19.53 -6.67 -0.38
C SER A 113 19.23 -8.03 -1.01
N PHE A 114 20.28 -8.64 -1.55
CA PHE A 114 20.24 -9.96 -2.15
C PHE A 114 21.08 -10.90 -1.31
N ASP A 115 20.67 -12.17 -1.23
CA ASP A 115 21.48 -13.23 -0.65
C ASP A 115 22.75 -13.50 -1.49
N ASP A 116 22.65 -13.38 -2.81
CA ASP A 116 23.79 -13.43 -3.73
C ASP A 116 24.45 -12.04 -3.85
N PRO A 117 25.67 -11.85 -3.31
CA PRO A 117 26.35 -10.56 -3.34
C PRO A 117 26.73 -10.09 -4.75
N THR A 118 26.76 -10.98 -5.75
CA THR A 118 27.03 -10.60 -7.15
C THR A 118 25.89 -9.79 -7.76
N LEU A 119 24.67 -9.95 -7.24
CA LEU A 119 23.48 -9.20 -7.69
C LEU A 119 23.40 -7.79 -7.12
N ASN A 120 24.25 -7.43 -6.15
CA ASN A 120 24.32 -6.06 -5.62
C ASN A 120 24.66 -5.03 -6.69
N ALA A 121 25.30 -5.44 -7.79
CA ALA A 121 25.53 -4.57 -8.96
C ALA A 121 24.23 -4.07 -9.61
N PHE A 122 23.12 -4.79 -9.47
CA PHE A 122 21.81 -4.42 -10.02
C PHE A 122 20.91 -3.71 -8.99
N ARG A 123 21.35 -3.60 -7.74
CA ARG A 123 20.53 -3.05 -6.64
C ARG A 123 19.97 -1.67 -6.98
N GLU A 124 20.81 -0.77 -7.47
CA GLU A 124 20.41 0.59 -7.80
C GLU A 124 19.43 0.64 -8.98
N ASP A 125 19.57 -0.25 -9.96
CA ASP A 125 18.62 -0.37 -11.07
C ASP A 125 17.25 -0.85 -10.59
N VAL A 126 17.21 -1.78 -9.63
CA VAL A 126 15.97 -2.25 -9.03
C VAL A 126 15.31 -1.13 -8.23
N ILE A 127 16.08 -0.40 -7.40
CA ILE A 127 15.60 0.77 -6.66
C ILE A 127 15.05 1.84 -7.61
N ALA A 128 15.76 2.16 -8.69
CA ALA A 128 15.34 3.14 -9.68
C ALA A 128 14.06 2.70 -10.40
N THR A 129 13.96 1.42 -10.77
CA THR A 129 12.77 0.83 -11.40
C THR A 129 11.57 0.91 -10.47
N MET A 130 11.78 0.62 -9.17
CA MET A 130 10.75 0.81 -8.15
C MET A 130 10.34 2.26 -8.07
N LYS A 131 11.23 3.21 -7.82
CA LYS A 131 10.83 4.64 -7.75
C LYS A 131 10.09 5.11 -9.01
N SER A 132 10.54 4.69 -10.19
CA SER A 132 9.88 5.03 -11.45
C SER A 132 8.44 4.52 -11.56
N GLY A 133 8.14 3.33 -11.03
CA GLY A 133 6.76 2.85 -11.04
C GLY A 133 5.85 3.68 -10.12
N PHE A 134 6.36 4.24 -9.03
CA PHE A 134 5.58 5.07 -8.09
C PHE A 134 5.30 6.43 -8.70
N GLU A 135 6.28 6.96 -9.43
CA GLU A 135 6.04 8.14 -10.26
C GLU A 135 4.98 7.89 -11.33
N GLN A 136 4.94 6.69 -11.93
CA GLN A 136 3.91 6.33 -12.91
C GLN A 136 2.52 6.09 -12.29
N SER A 137 2.43 5.77 -11.00
CA SER A 137 1.15 5.60 -10.32
C SER A 137 0.52 6.91 -9.85
N LYS A 138 1.25 8.03 -9.92
CA LYS A 138 0.69 9.34 -9.59
C LYS A 138 -0.48 9.67 -10.51
N GLY A 139 -1.57 10.13 -9.90
CA GLY A 139 -2.83 10.46 -10.55
C GLY A 139 -3.66 9.26 -10.97
N ILE A 140 -3.21 8.02 -10.74
CA ILE A 140 -4.07 6.84 -10.93
C ILE A 140 -5.10 6.83 -9.82
N GLU A 141 -6.37 6.78 -10.22
CA GLU A 141 -7.46 6.64 -9.28
C GLU A 141 -7.66 5.19 -8.87
N ILE A 142 -7.76 4.96 -7.56
CA ILE A 142 -8.06 3.65 -7.00
C ILE A 142 -9.31 3.76 -6.14
N SER A 143 -10.26 2.86 -6.38
CA SER A 143 -11.54 2.83 -5.66
C SER A 143 -11.71 1.54 -4.87
N TYR A 144 -12.39 1.68 -3.73
CA TYR A 144 -12.72 0.60 -2.81
C TYR A 144 -14.19 0.66 -2.42
N ASP A 145 -14.82 -0.52 -2.38
CA ASP A 145 -16.10 -0.70 -1.71
C ASP A 145 -15.86 -0.75 -0.20
N VAL A 146 -16.61 0.04 0.56
CA VAL A 146 -16.47 0.16 2.02
C VAL A 146 -17.67 -0.47 2.74
N GLU A 147 -17.39 -1.38 3.67
CA GLU A 147 -18.38 -1.94 4.60
C GLU A 147 -17.97 -1.62 6.04
N PHE A 148 -18.86 -0.99 6.80
CA PHE A 148 -18.63 -0.70 8.21
C PHE A 148 -18.93 -1.88 9.11
N ILE A 149 -18.00 -2.17 10.03
CA ILE A 149 -18.20 -3.16 11.09
C ILE A 149 -18.70 -2.45 12.35
N ASN A 150 -18.07 -1.35 12.76
CA ASN A 150 -18.50 -0.48 13.86
C ASN A 150 -17.86 0.92 13.74
N GLU A 151 -18.04 1.78 14.76
CA GLU A 151 -17.52 3.16 14.77
C GLU A 151 -15.98 3.28 14.71
N ASN A 152 -15.27 2.20 15.01
CA ASN A 152 -13.81 2.12 15.04
C ASN A 152 -13.25 1.07 14.07
N GLU A 153 -14.09 0.32 13.33
CA GLU A 153 -13.67 -0.82 12.50
C GLU A 153 -14.45 -0.95 11.18
N ALA A 154 -13.76 -1.15 10.06
CA ALA A 154 -14.35 -1.32 8.72
C ALA A 154 -13.58 -2.30 7.88
N ARG A 155 -14.29 -2.76 6.87
CA ARG A 155 -13.89 -3.68 5.84
C ARG A 155 -13.83 -2.98 4.50
N LEU A 156 -12.75 -3.19 3.76
CA LEU A 156 -12.59 -2.64 2.41
C LEU A 156 -12.40 -3.77 1.42
N THR A 157 -13.03 -3.64 0.25
CA THR A 157 -12.92 -4.59 -0.84
C THR A 157 -12.54 -3.86 -2.11
N THR A 158 -11.51 -4.35 -2.81
CA THR A 158 -11.15 -3.85 -4.14
C THR A 158 -11.25 -4.96 -5.17
N ASN A 159 -11.74 -4.61 -6.36
CA ASN A 159 -11.74 -5.47 -7.54
C ASN A 159 -10.81 -4.88 -8.62
N SER A 160 -9.65 -4.40 -8.19
CA SER A 160 -8.65 -3.81 -9.07
C SER A 160 -8.09 -4.83 -10.06
N GLU A 161 -8.07 -4.50 -11.35
CA GLU A 161 -7.41 -5.32 -12.39
C GLU A 161 -5.90 -5.46 -12.15
N PHE A 162 -5.32 -4.57 -11.35
CA PHE A 162 -3.91 -4.60 -10.97
C PHE A 162 -3.63 -5.64 -9.87
N ILE A 163 -4.64 -6.06 -9.10
CA ILE A 163 -4.52 -7.06 -8.04
C ILE A 163 -5.55 -8.16 -8.29
N PRO A 164 -5.16 -9.26 -8.94
CA PRO A 164 -6.06 -10.37 -9.18
C PRO A 164 -6.33 -11.06 -7.85
N ASN A 165 -7.38 -10.64 -7.15
CA ASN A 165 -8.13 -11.25 -6.04
C ASN A 165 -8.79 -10.10 -5.24
N SER A 166 -10.02 -10.28 -4.79
CA SER A 166 -10.62 -9.33 -3.86
C SER A 166 -9.90 -9.42 -2.50
N TYR A 167 -9.30 -8.31 -2.05
CA TYR A 167 -8.65 -8.25 -0.74
C TYR A 167 -9.55 -7.56 0.26
N VAL A 168 -9.58 -8.13 1.45
CA VAL A 168 -10.39 -7.66 2.58
C VAL A 168 -9.45 -7.09 3.63
N PHE A 169 -9.61 -5.80 3.93
CA PHE A 169 -8.77 -5.09 4.91
C PHE A 169 -9.56 -4.71 6.14
N THR A 170 -8.93 -4.81 7.31
CA THR A 170 -9.48 -4.30 8.57
C THR A 170 -8.55 -3.23 9.12
N ILE A 171 -9.15 -2.12 9.56
CA ILE A 171 -8.45 -0.90 9.97
C ILE A 171 -9.11 -0.34 11.23
N THR A 172 -8.36 0.43 12.00
CA THR A 172 -8.79 0.93 13.32
C THR A 172 -8.39 2.37 13.54
N ARG A 173 -9.30 3.19 14.10
CA ARG A 173 -9.05 4.61 14.40
C ARG A 173 -8.04 4.75 15.54
N ILE A 174 -7.12 5.70 15.41
CA ILE A 174 -6.12 5.99 16.44
C ILE A 174 -6.05 7.51 16.67
N GLU A 175 -7.01 7.99 17.45
CA GLU A 175 -7.16 9.37 17.99
C GLU A 175 -6.75 10.51 17.03
#